data_AF-A0A914K2Z7-F1
#
_entry.id   AF-A0A914K2Z7-F1
#
_cell.length_a   1.000
_cell.length_b   1.000
_cell.length_c   1.000
_cell.angle_alpha   90.00
_cell.angle_beta   90.00
_cell.angle_gamma   90.00
#
_symmetry.space_group_name_H-M   'P 1'
#
loop_
_entity.id
_entity.type
_entity.pdbx_description
1 polymer ?
#
loop_
_entity_poly.entity_id
_entity_poly.type
_entity_poly.pdbx_seq_one_letter_code
_entity_poly.pdbx_strand_id
1 'polypeptide(L)'
;MDELLIDSGIRSEIKNRINTSKNSIDEMGKKIDSMKNAAMSSKNQGDELLDEYENAIEWINNANEELNGYSGLTADNEKLKEQIDKFDDFYKTGLEKEGSMMLLKAKMAEAIDKSTNSKEMKEKLEILGKSWDPLLNSIKEKYSKMKNLKELIDEFGDLEVEIKNNLSKIQSDLEEFKEKEKTNENLPENLETTKEILNLTKPKIDGLFNLSKKIDTIAPGPDSKKLNRDVENLLNDYDVLAKELTNQTKIIQTKNDLKNNFEKLIISATKMLENVEQTLKNDDLKKSKEKLQNLDEDVKNNFSKMKREIDSTIEKLKSIVDEKEMEEMNSKVNNLEMFYGQIIDQISKLLIEISKNDEIVTSTMEKNYDLKNEIENIGEQILDLQSIGRDMNEL
;
A
#
# COMPACT_ATOMS: atom_id res chain seq x y z
N MET A 1 -64.36 119.29 15.52
CA MET A 1 -64.67 117.91 15.95
C MET A 1 -65.56 117.33 14.88
N ASP A 2 -64.98 116.61 13.94
CA ASP A 2 -65.70 115.57 13.21
C ASP A 2 -64.87 114.31 13.44
N GLU A 3 -65.39 113.47 14.34
CA GLU A 3 -64.87 112.14 14.62
C GLU A 3 -64.89 111.35 13.32
N LEU A 4 -63.71 110.89 12.89
CA LEU A 4 -63.60 109.78 11.96
C LEU A 4 -64.34 108.58 12.57
N LEU A 5 -65.59 108.40 12.15
CA LEU A 5 -66.41 107.21 12.32
C LEU A 5 -65.72 106.04 11.60
N ILE A 6 -64.67 105.51 12.21
CA ILE A 6 -64.13 104.20 11.87
C ILE A 6 -65.14 103.21 12.41
N ASP A 7 -65.96 102.67 11.50
CA ASP A 7 -66.96 101.64 11.72
C ASP A 7 -66.44 100.54 12.68
N SER A 8 -67.27 100.19 13.67
CA SER A 8 -66.94 99.16 14.67
C SER A 8 -66.65 97.79 14.05
N GLY A 9 -67.24 97.52 12.87
CA GLY A 9 -66.94 96.33 12.05
C GLY A 9 -65.48 96.31 11.58
N ILE A 10 -64.97 97.44 11.09
CA ILE A 10 -63.58 97.58 10.62
C ILE A 10 -62.58 97.42 11.78
N ARG A 11 -62.89 97.95 12.98
CA ARG A 11 -62.04 97.74 14.17
C ARG A 11 -62.01 96.28 14.63
N SER A 12 -63.15 95.60 14.59
CA SER A 12 -63.25 94.17 14.93
C SER A 12 -62.49 93.30 13.93
N GLU A 13 -62.62 93.60 12.63
CA GLU A 13 -61.94 92.89 11.56
C GLU A 13 -60.42 93.09 11.58
N ILE A 14 -59.95 94.33 11.83
CA ILE A 14 -58.53 94.62 12.06
C ILE A 14 -58.01 93.85 13.28
N LYS A 15 -58.76 93.82 14.38
CA LYS A 15 -58.37 93.07 15.60
C LYS A 15 -58.30 91.56 15.35
N ASN A 16 -59.24 91.01 14.58
CA ASN A 16 -59.22 89.60 14.19
C ASN A 16 -58.03 89.29 13.28
N ARG A 17 -57.75 90.12 12.26
CA ARG A 17 -56.57 89.94 11.38
C ARG A 17 -55.25 90.03 12.15
N ILE A 18 -55.15 90.95 13.10
CA ILE A 18 -53.97 91.06 13.99
C ILE A 18 -53.84 89.80 14.85
N ASN A 19 -54.92 89.29 15.44
CA ASN A 19 -54.89 88.06 16.23
C ASN A 19 -54.54 86.82 15.38
N THR A 20 -55.09 86.69 14.17
CA THR A 20 -54.73 85.60 13.23
C THR A 20 -53.28 85.71 12.80
N SER A 21 -52.78 86.92 12.50
CA SER A 21 -51.38 87.14 12.16
C SER A 21 -50.46 86.82 13.33
N LYS A 22 -50.84 87.20 14.56
CA LYS A 22 -50.10 86.86 15.78
C LYS A 22 -50.04 85.35 16.00
N ASN A 23 -51.15 84.65 15.88
CA ASN A 23 -51.18 83.18 15.97
C ASN A 23 -50.33 82.52 14.89
N SER A 24 -50.37 83.03 13.64
CA SER A 24 -49.54 82.54 12.55
C SER A 24 -48.04 82.80 12.80
N ILE A 25 -47.68 83.94 13.39
CA ILE A 25 -46.30 84.26 13.78
C ILE A 25 -45.84 83.33 14.90
N ASP A 26 -46.68 83.07 15.91
CA ASP A 26 -46.38 82.15 17.01
C ASP A 26 -46.22 80.70 16.52
N GLU A 27 -47.07 80.26 15.58
CA GLU A 27 -46.93 78.95 14.92
C GLU A 27 -45.69 78.86 14.04
N MET A 28 -45.35 79.92 13.29
CA MET A 28 -44.10 79.98 12.54
C MET A 28 -42.88 79.96 13.46
N GLY A 29 -42.92 80.67 14.59
CA GLY A 29 -41.87 80.64 15.62
C GLY A 29 -41.64 79.22 16.14
N LYS A 30 -42.72 78.52 16.52
CA LYS A 30 -42.65 77.11 16.95
C LYS A 30 -42.10 76.18 15.85
N LYS A 31 -42.48 76.38 14.59
CA LYS A 31 -41.94 75.61 13.45
C LYS A 31 -40.45 75.89 13.24
N ILE A 32 -40.03 77.15 13.32
CA ILE A 32 -38.62 77.55 13.18
C ILE A 32 -37.79 76.94 14.31
N ASP A 33 -38.25 77.00 15.55
CA ASP A 33 -37.55 76.41 16.69
C ASP A 33 -37.48 74.88 16.58
N SER A 34 -38.57 74.23 16.15
CA SER A 34 -38.58 72.78 15.89
C SER A 34 -37.61 72.39 14.76
N MET A 35 -37.59 73.12 13.65
CA MET A 35 -36.66 72.90 12.53
C MET A 35 -35.21 73.14 12.94
N LYS A 36 -34.96 74.19 13.73
CA LYS A 36 -33.63 74.53 14.25
C LYS A 36 -33.10 73.44 15.19
N ASN A 37 -33.94 72.93 16.09
CA ASN A 37 -33.57 71.82 16.98
C ASN A 37 -33.35 70.52 16.20
N ALA A 38 -34.19 70.21 15.21
CA ALA A 38 -34.01 69.04 14.35
C ALA A 38 -32.71 69.14 13.53
N ALA A 39 -32.40 70.31 12.98
CA ALA A 39 -31.16 70.56 12.23
C ALA A 39 -29.92 70.46 13.11
N MET A 40 -29.93 71.00 14.33
CA MET A 40 -28.83 70.84 15.28
C MET A 40 -28.63 69.39 15.71
N SER A 41 -29.71 68.67 16.02
CA SER A 41 -29.64 67.25 16.37
C SER A 41 -29.10 66.41 15.21
N SER A 42 -29.55 66.67 13.98
CA SER A 42 -29.06 65.97 12.79
C SER A 42 -27.60 66.27 12.50
N LYS A 43 -27.15 67.49 12.77
CA LYS A 43 -25.73 67.87 12.62
C LYS A 43 -24.85 67.14 13.63
N ASN A 44 -25.22 67.16 14.92
CA ASN A 44 -24.44 66.48 15.96
C ASN A 44 -24.34 64.96 15.70
N GLN A 45 -25.44 64.33 15.29
CA GLN A 45 -25.43 62.92 14.88
C GLN A 45 -24.53 62.67 13.65
N GLY A 46 -24.49 63.62 12.71
CA GLY A 46 -23.60 63.55 11.56
C GLY A 46 -22.14 63.61 11.96
N ASP A 47 -21.77 64.52 12.86
CA ASP A 47 -20.40 64.69 13.35
C ASP A 47 -19.94 63.43 14.14
N GLU A 48 -20.78 62.89 15.03
CA GLU A 48 -20.50 61.63 15.75
C GLU A 48 -20.30 60.43 14.81
N LEU A 49 -21.08 60.35 13.72
CA LEU A 49 -20.92 59.29 12.71
C LEU A 49 -19.63 59.42 11.91
N LEU A 50 -19.15 60.64 11.69
CA LEU A 50 -17.86 60.87 11.03
C LEU A 50 -16.71 60.44 11.93
N ASP A 51 -16.77 60.72 13.23
CA ASP A 51 -15.78 60.25 14.20
C ASP A 51 -15.79 58.70 14.31
N GLU A 52 -16.97 58.06 14.36
CA GLU A 52 -17.10 56.58 14.31
C GLU A 52 -16.46 56.01 13.02
N TYR A 53 -16.64 56.68 11.88
CA TYR A 53 -16.04 56.30 10.60
C TYR A 53 -14.51 56.43 10.58
N GLU A 54 -13.97 57.55 11.08
CA GLU A 54 -12.52 57.77 11.10
C GLU A 54 -11.81 56.71 11.96
N ASN A 55 -12.37 56.41 13.15
CA ASN A 55 -11.89 55.33 14.00
C ASN A 55 -11.97 53.96 13.31
N ALA A 56 -13.03 53.70 12.54
CA ALA A 56 -13.18 52.45 11.79
C ALA A 56 -12.13 52.33 10.67
N ILE A 57 -11.86 53.41 9.94
CA ILE A 57 -10.84 53.42 8.88
C ILE A 57 -9.44 53.26 9.45
N GLU A 58 -9.12 53.94 10.55
CA GLU A 58 -7.83 53.77 11.24
C GLU A 58 -7.62 52.30 11.65
N TRP A 59 -8.64 51.69 12.26
CA TRP A 59 -8.58 50.27 12.61
C TRP A 59 -8.40 49.38 11.37
N ILE A 60 -9.13 49.64 10.27
CA ILE A 60 -8.99 48.89 9.01
C ILE A 60 -7.57 48.99 8.46
N ASN A 61 -6.95 50.16 8.52
CA ASN A 61 -5.58 50.36 8.05
C ASN A 61 -4.59 49.58 8.91
N ASN A 62 -4.69 49.69 10.24
CA ASN A 62 -3.85 48.94 11.17
C ASN A 62 -4.02 47.42 11.00
N ALA A 63 -5.25 46.95 10.82
CA ALA A 63 -5.53 45.53 10.57
C ALA A 63 -4.98 45.05 9.23
N ASN A 64 -5.00 45.89 8.18
CA ASN A 64 -4.35 45.57 6.91
C ASN A 64 -2.82 45.46 7.06
N GLU A 65 -2.20 46.36 7.82
CA GLU A 65 -0.76 46.29 8.12
C GLU A 65 -0.41 45.03 8.89
N GLU A 66 -1.18 44.69 9.92
CA GLU A 66 -0.99 43.46 10.70
C GLU A 66 -1.18 42.21 9.83
N LEU A 67 -2.24 42.16 9.01
CA LEU A 67 -2.52 41.06 8.08
C LEU A 67 -1.35 40.84 7.09
N ASN A 68 -0.77 41.93 6.60
CA ASN A 68 0.40 41.90 5.73
C ASN A 68 1.67 41.45 6.47
N GLY A 69 1.78 41.74 7.77
CA GLY A 69 2.85 41.28 8.66
C GLY A 69 2.93 39.77 8.79
N TYR A 70 1.81 39.04 8.67
CA TYR A 70 1.78 37.57 8.64
C TYR A 70 2.24 36.99 7.28
N SER A 71 3.37 37.46 6.74
CA SER A 71 3.87 37.03 5.44
C SER A 71 4.41 35.59 5.47
N GLY A 72 4.02 34.77 4.48
CA GLY A 72 4.52 33.41 4.28
C GLY A 72 3.97 32.38 5.27
N LEU A 73 3.31 31.35 4.74
CA LEU A 73 2.99 30.15 5.52
C LEU A 73 4.20 29.22 5.52
N THR A 74 4.50 28.62 6.67
CA THR A 74 5.53 27.59 6.82
C THR A 74 4.90 26.20 6.76
N ALA A 75 5.63 25.24 6.21
CA ALA A 75 5.24 23.83 6.22
C ALA A 75 5.74 23.08 7.47
N ASP A 76 6.39 23.78 8.40
CA ASP A 76 6.82 23.24 9.69
C ASP A 76 5.63 23.19 10.66
N ASN A 77 5.35 22.02 11.23
CA ASN A 77 4.16 21.78 12.05
C ASN A 77 4.12 22.69 13.30
N GLU A 78 5.23 22.80 14.02
CA GLU A 78 5.32 23.56 15.26
C GLU A 78 5.21 25.06 14.97
N LYS A 79 5.95 25.55 13.97
CA LYS A 79 5.89 26.97 13.59
C LYS A 79 4.54 27.36 13.02
N LEU A 80 3.90 26.50 12.22
CA LEU A 80 2.56 26.76 11.71
C LEU A 80 1.54 26.82 12.83
N LYS A 81 1.65 25.94 13.83
CA LYS A 81 0.80 25.99 15.02
C LYS A 81 0.96 27.32 15.76
N GLU A 82 2.19 27.78 15.98
CA GLU A 82 2.44 29.10 16.57
C GLU A 82 1.87 30.25 15.72
N GLN A 83 1.97 30.16 14.39
CA GLN A 83 1.38 31.14 13.48
C GLN A 83 -0.15 31.17 13.60
N ILE A 84 -0.79 29.99 13.67
CA ILE A 84 -2.23 29.85 13.85
C ILE A 84 -2.67 30.45 15.19
N ASP A 85 -1.98 30.09 16.28
CA ASP A 85 -2.34 30.55 17.62
C ASP A 85 -2.23 32.08 17.72
N LYS A 86 -1.19 32.68 17.13
CA LYS A 86 -1.06 34.15 17.05
C LYS A 86 -2.14 34.80 16.17
N PHE A 87 -2.47 34.19 15.04
CA PHE A 87 -3.47 34.72 14.11
C PHE A 87 -4.91 34.54 14.61
N ASP A 88 -5.16 33.56 15.49
CA ASP A 88 -6.50 33.25 16.01
C ASP A 88 -7.12 34.44 16.77
N ASP A 89 -6.32 35.14 17.57
CA ASP A 89 -6.75 36.34 18.31
C ASP A 89 -7.08 37.50 17.35
N PHE A 90 -6.26 37.69 16.31
CA PHE A 90 -6.51 38.67 15.26
C PHE A 90 -7.78 38.35 14.45
N TYR A 91 -7.96 37.07 14.10
CA TYR A 91 -9.15 36.57 13.42
C TYR A 91 -10.43 36.81 14.23
N LYS A 92 -10.43 36.45 15.53
CA LYS A 92 -11.56 36.71 16.45
C LYS A 92 -11.90 38.20 16.53
N THR A 93 -10.89 39.05 16.68
CA THR A 93 -11.09 40.51 16.71
C THR A 93 -11.76 41.02 15.42
N GLY A 94 -11.35 40.51 14.25
CA GLY A 94 -11.98 40.82 12.98
C GLY A 94 -13.46 40.41 12.91
N LEU A 95 -13.82 39.25 13.45
CA LEU A 95 -15.22 38.79 13.51
C LEU A 95 -16.06 39.63 14.48
N GLU A 96 -15.52 39.98 15.65
CA GLU A 96 -16.21 40.82 16.64
C GLU A 96 -16.53 42.21 16.08
N LYS A 97 -15.65 42.76 15.24
CA LYS A 97 -15.85 44.05 14.58
C LYS A 97 -16.92 44.01 13.47
N GLU A 98 -17.27 42.84 12.94
CA GLU A 98 -18.25 42.69 11.84
C GLU A 98 -19.61 43.31 12.19
N GLY A 99 -20.13 43.03 13.38
CA GLY A 99 -21.41 43.60 13.84
C GLY A 99 -21.36 45.12 13.98
N SER A 100 -20.29 45.66 14.57
CA SER A 100 -20.11 47.11 14.72
C SER A 100 -19.97 47.82 13.37
N MET A 101 -19.30 47.18 12.40
CA MET A 101 -19.10 47.75 11.08
C MET A 101 -20.38 47.74 10.24
N MET A 102 -21.17 46.67 10.33
CA MET A 102 -22.49 46.61 9.68
C MET A 102 -23.44 47.67 10.25
N LEU A 103 -23.43 47.86 11.58
CA LEU A 103 -24.23 48.90 12.22
C LEU A 103 -23.80 50.29 11.76
N LEU A 104 -22.49 50.57 11.69
CA LEU A 104 -21.98 51.85 11.20
C LEU A 104 -22.40 52.09 9.74
N LYS A 105 -22.26 51.10 8.85
CA LYS A 105 -22.74 51.19 7.45
C LYS A 105 -24.23 51.52 7.39
N ALA A 106 -25.05 50.88 8.23
CA ALA A 106 -26.50 51.14 8.28
C ALA A 106 -26.83 52.54 8.80
N LYS A 107 -26.19 52.98 9.90
CA LYS A 107 -26.36 54.35 10.44
C LYS A 107 -25.95 55.41 9.41
N MET A 108 -24.83 55.22 8.72
CA MET A 108 -24.38 56.14 7.67
C MET A 108 -25.34 56.17 6.48
N ALA A 109 -25.88 55.02 6.07
CA ALA A 109 -26.91 54.95 5.02
C ALA A 109 -28.18 55.73 5.40
N GLU A 110 -28.64 55.63 6.65
CA GLU A 110 -29.80 56.38 7.13
C GLU A 110 -29.51 57.89 7.24
N ALA A 111 -28.31 58.27 7.64
CA ALA A 111 -27.90 59.67 7.77
C ALA A 111 -27.79 60.38 6.41
N ILE A 112 -27.44 59.65 5.35
CA ILE A 112 -27.33 60.18 3.97
C ILE A 112 -28.65 60.79 3.49
N ASP A 113 -29.80 60.22 3.90
CA ASP A 113 -31.13 60.69 3.49
C ASP A 113 -31.60 61.93 4.29
N LYS A 114 -31.00 62.18 5.45
CA LYS A 114 -31.43 63.23 6.41
C LYS A 114 -30.45 64.41 6.48
N SER A 115 -29.22 64.24 6.00
CA SER A 115 -28.12 65.19 6.16
C SER A 115 -27.94 66.15 4.98
N THR A 116 -27.54 67.39 5.28
CA THR A 116 -27.09 68.38 4.29
C THR A 116 -25.76 68.01 3.63
N ASN A 117 -24.97 67.11 4.23
CA ASN A 117 -23.65 66.65 3.75
C ASN A 117 -23.74 65.27 3.05
N SER A 118 -24.89 64.96 2.45
CA SER A 118 -25.20 63.66 1.82
C SER A 118 -24.13 63.16 0.84
N LYS A 119 -23.45 64.06 0.10
CA LYS A 119 -22.39 63.67 -0.85
C LYS A 119 -21.14 63.10 -0.16
N GLU A 120 -20.63 63.79 0.86
CA GLU A 120 -19.43 63.35 1.59
C GLU A 120 -19.69 62.03 2.34
N MET A 121 -20.87 61.91 2.98
CA MET A 121 -21.26 60.68 3.66
C MET A 121 -21.39 59.49 2.70
N LYS A 122 -21.88 59.71 1.47
CA LYS A 122 -21.90 58.67 0.42
C LYS A 122 -20.50 58.21 0.04
N GLU A 123 -19.57 59.14 -0.20
CA GLU A 123 -18.19 58.82 -0.54
C GLU A 123 -17.49 58.04 0.59
N LYS A 124 -17.66 58.48 1.85
CA LYS A 124 -17.11 57.78 3.03
C LYS A 124 -17.72 56.37 3.21
N LEU A 125 -19.04 56.22 3.06
CA LEU A 125 -19.69 54.90 3.12
C LEU A 125 -19.17 53.95 2.03
N GLU A 126 -18.93 54.46 0.82
CA GLU A 126 -18.36 53.67 -0.27
C GLU A 126 -16.93 53.22 0.04
N ILE A 127 -16.08 54.11 0.58
CA ILE A 127 -14.73 53.79 1.03
C ILE A 127 -14.78 52.72 2.13
N LEU A 128 -15.66 52.88 3.12
CA LEU A 128 -15.83 51.90 4.20
C LEU A 128 -16.18 50.51 3.66
N GLY A 129 -17.12 50.44 2.71
CA GLY A 129 -17.47 49.18 2.03
C GLY A 129 -16.30 48.56 1.28
N LYS A 130 -15.61 49.36 0.48
CA LYS A 130 -14.45 48.93 -0.33
C LYS A 130 -13.25 48.51 0.50
N SER A 131 -13.10 49.00 1.72
CA SER A 131 -11.95 48.66 2.57
C SER A 131 -12.27 47.54 3.57
N TRP A 132 -13.47 47.54 4.17
CA TRP A 132 -13.86 46.53 5.17
C TRP A 132 -14.11 45.15 4.56
N ASP A 133 -14.94 45.06 3.52
CA ASP A 133 -15.38 43.76 3.01
C ASP A 133 -14.20 42.94 2.45
N PRO A 134 -13.23 43.53 1.70
CA PRO A 134 -12.03 42.80 1.28
C PRO A 134 -11.10 42.44 2.44
N LEU A 135 -10.95 43.30 3.47
CA LEU A 135 -10.14 42.98 4.64
C LEU A 135 -10.70 41.77 5.38
N LEU A 136 -12.00 41.78 5.70
CA LEU A 136 -12.66 40.68 6.42
C LEU A 136 -12.56 39.37 5.63
N ASN A 137 -12.78 39.41 4.31
CA ASN A 137 -12.60 38.24 3.45
C ASN A 137 -11.16 37.75 3.47
N SER A 138 -10.17 38.65 3.39
CA SER A 138 -8.75 38.27 3.43
C SER A 138 -8.35 37.65 4.77
N ILE A 139 -8.88 38.16 5.89
CA ILE A 139 -8.71 37.58 7.23
C ILE A 139 -9.30 36.15 7.28
N LYS A 140 -10.54 35.98 6.81
CA LYS A 140 -11.23 34.67 6.76
C LYS A 140 -10.50 33.67 5.86
N GLU A 141 -10.10 34.08 4.66
CA GLU A 141 -9.36 33.25 3.72
C GLU A 141 -8.00 32.83 4.26
N LYS A 142 -7.26 33.74 4.90
CA LYS A 142 -5.94 33.43 5.45
C LYS A 142 -6.01 32.44 6.61
N TYR A 143 -6.95 32.64 7.52
CA TYR A 143 -7.19 31.69 8.62
C TYR A 143 -7.58 30.30 8.08
N SER A 144 -8.49 30.26 7.11
CA SER A 144 -8.89 29.01 6.45
C SER A 144 -7.72 28.30 5.77
N LYS A 145 -6.85 29.03 5.07
CA LYS A 145 -5.63 28.49 4.46
C LYS A 145 -4.66 27.92 5.50
N MET A 146 -4.47 28.62 6.62
CA MET A 146 -3.61 28.13 7.72
C MET A 146 -4.16 26.84 8.33
N LYS A 147 -5.46 26.76 8.61
CA LYS A 147 -6.10 25.55 9.15
C LYS A 147 -6.04 24.38 8.18
N ASN A 148 -6.37 24.60 6.91
CA ASN A 148 -6.26 23.57 5.86
C ASN A 148 -4.81 23.09 5.68
N LEU A 149 -3.83 23.99 5.73
CA LEU A 149 -2.41 23.60 5.68
C LEU A 149 -2.02 22.74 6.88
N LYS A 150 -2.51 23.07 8.08
CA LYS A 150 -2.24 22.28 9.29
C LYS A 150 -2.79 20.86 9.18
N GLU A 151 -4.02 20.71 8.70
CA GLU A 151 -4.63 19.41 8.44
C GLU A 151 -3.81 18.57 7.45
N LEU A 152 -3.33 19.18 6.36
CA LEU A 152 -2.47 18.51 5.39
C LEU A 152 -1.12 18.07 5.97
N ILE A 153 -0.51 18.89 6.83
CA ILE A 153 0.76 18.54 7.49
C ILE A 153 0.57 17.44 8.53
N ASP A 154 -0.55 17.41 9.23
CA ASP A 154 -0.88 16.34 10.17
C ASP A 154 -1.13 15.03 9.41
N GLU A 155 -1.93 15.06 8.33
CA GLU A 155 -2.14 13.90 7.45
C GLU A 155 -0.82 13.39 6.86
N PHE A 156 0.08 14.31 6.46
CA PHE A 156 1.42 13.96 6.00
C PHE A 156 2.21 13.23 7.09
N GLY A 157 2.24 13.78 8.31
CA GLY A 157 2.98 13.18 9.43
C GLY A 157 2.48 11.79 9.81
N ASP A 158 1.17 11.60 9.88
CA ASP A 158 0.55 10.31 10.20
C ASP A 158 0.89 9.25 9.14
N LEU A 159 0.77 9.61 7.86
CA LEU A 159 1.08 8.72 6.75
C LEU A 159 2.58 8.42 6.66
N GLU A 160 3.44 9.40 6.95
CA GLU A 160 4.89 9.23 7.01
C GLU A 160 5.30 8.22 8.09
N VAL A 161 4.72 8.32 9.28
CA VAL A 161 4.94 7.36 10.39
C VAL A 161 4.49 5.97 9.99
N GLU A 162 3.31 5.83 9.37
CA GLU A 162 2.81 4.55 8.90
C GLU A 162 3.74 3.91 7.87
N ILE A 163 4.22 4.68 6.89
CA ILE A 163 5.17 4.22 5.88
C ILE A 163 6.48 3.77 6.54
N LYS A 164 7.06 4.58 7.44
CA LYS A 164 8.29 4.23 8.15
C LYS A 164 8.15 2.93 8.93
N ASN A 165 7.04 2.75 9.65
CA ASN A 165 6.77 1.51 10.37
C ASN A 165 6.67 0.29 9.43
N ASN A 166 6.02 0.44 8.27
CA ASN A 166 5.94 -0.62 7.28
C ASN A 166 7.33 -0.96 6.70
N LEU A 167 8.13 0.05 6.35
CA LEU A 167 9.50 -0.16 5.84
C LEU A 167 10.40 -0.82 6.88
N SER A 168 10.35 -0.39 8.14
CA SER A 168 11.10 -1.03 9.23
C SER A 168 10.68 -2.48 9.45
N LYS A 169 9.38 -2.78 9.37
CA LYS A 169 8.89 -4.15 9.46
C LYS A 169 9.38 -5.01 8.29
N ILE A 170 9.28 -4.50 7.06
CA ILE A 170 9.80 -5.19 5.87
C ILE A 170 11.29 -5.46 6.01
N GLN A 171 12.07 -4.49 6.50
CA GLN A 171 13.49 -4.67 6.73
C GLN A 171 13.77 -5.75 7.78
N SER A 172 13.07 -5.71 8.92
CA SER A 172 13.22 -6.72 9.98
C SER A 172 12.87 -8.13 9.49
N ASP A 173 11.74 -8.27 8.79
CA ASP A 173 11.32 -9.54 8.21
C ASP A 173 12.38 -10.04 7.20
N LEU A 174 12.91 -9.15 6.36
CA LEU A 174 13.93 -9.48 5.38
C LEU A 174 15.25 -9.94 5.99
N GLU A 175 15.67 -9.32 7.10
CA GLU A 175 16.83 -9.75 7.87
C GLU A 175 16.61 -11.15 8.47
N GLU A 176 15.42 -11.41 9.04
CA GLU A 176 15.02 -12.73 9.52
C GLU A 176 15.03 -13.77 8.38
N PHE A 177 14.58 -13.39 7.18
CA PHE A 177 14.55 -14.30 6.02
C PHE A 177 15.95 -14.70 5.60
N LYS A 178 16.89 -13.75 5.60
CA LYS A 178 18.30 -13.99 5.30
C LYS A 178 18.98 -14.81 6.38
N GLU A 179 18.61 -14.64 7.64
CA GLU A 179 19.15 -15.43 8.75
C GLU A 179 18.64 -16.88 8.69
N LYS A 180 17.33 -17.07 8.54
CA LYS A 180 16.71 -18.40 8.41
C LYS A 180 17.18 -19.16 7.18
N GLU A 181 17.41 -18.45 6.09
CA GLU A 181 18.04 -19.02 4.90
C GLU A 181 19.43 -19.61 5.23
N LYS A 182 20.23 -18.92 6.05
CA LYS A 182 21.57 -19.37 6.49
C LYS A 182 21.52 -20.49 7.52
N THR A 183 20.55 -20.45 8.44
CA THR A 183 20.42 -21.45 9.51
C THR A 183 19.61 -22.68 9.11
N ASN A 184 19.08 -22.70 7.90
CA ASN A 184 18.22 -23.76 7.35
C ASN A 184 16.98 -24.07 8.18
N GLU A 185 16.46 -23.06 8.88
CA GLU A 185 15.14 -23.18 9.47
C GLU A 185 14.07 -23.12 8.37
N ASN A 186 12.91 -23.73 8.64
CA ASN A 186 11.79 -23.67 7.73
C ASN A 186 11.45 -22.21 7.39
N LEU A 187 11.06 -22.02 6.14
CA LEU A 187 10.67 -20.73 5.59
C LEU A 187 9.69 -20.02 6.53
N PRO A 188 9.90 -18.74 6.82
CA PRO A 188 9.01 -18.06 7.75
C PRO A 188 7.65 -17.81 7.06
N GLU A 189 6.57 -18.18 7.78
CA GLU A 189 5.18 -18.13 7.30
C GLU A 189 4.72 -16.71 6.89
N ASN A 190 5.47 -15.69 7.29
CA ASN A 190 5.19 -14.28 7.05
C ASN A 190 5.67 -13.76 5.69
N LEU A 191 6.38 -14.52 4.85
CA LEU A 191 6.90 -14.01 3.56
C LEU A 191 5.80 -13.38 2.69
N GLU A 192 4.63 -14.01 2.62
CA GLU A 192 3.51 -13.48 1.83
C GLU A 192 2.92 -12.22 2.46
N THR A 193 2.78 -12.21 3.79
CA THR A 193 2.38 -11.03 4.57
C THR A 193 3.33 -9.85 4.33
N THR A 194 4.65 -10.07 4.32
CA THR A 194 5.65 -9.02 4.07
C THR A 194 5.54 -8.46 2.64
N LYS A 195 5.26 -9.31 1.63
CA LYS A 195 4.97 -8.85 0.27
C LYS A 195 3.69 -8.04 0.18
N GLU A 196 2.64 -8.43 0.89
CA GLU A 196 1.40 -7.65 0.96
C GLU A 196 1.65 -6.26 1.55
N ILE A 197 2.40 -6.18 2.65
CA ILE A 197 2.80 -4.89 3.25
C ILE A 197 3.60 -4.04 2.26
N LEU A 198 4.56 -4.64 1.55
CA LEU A 198 5.31 -3.93 0.50
C LEU A 198 4.38 -3.38 -0.59
N ASN A 199 3.45 -4.19 -1.10
CA ASN A 199 2.50 -3.77 -2.13
C ASN A 199 1.57 -2.65 -1.66
N LEU A 200 1.16 -2.66 -0.39
CA LEU A 200 0.33 -1.62 0.22
C LEU A 200 1.12 -0.35 0.56
N THR A 201 2.44 -0.43 0.70
CA THR A 201 3.30 0.73 1.06
C THR A 201 3.51 1.67 -0.13
N LYS A 202 3.61 1.15 -1.36
CA LYS A 202 3.80 1.97 -2.56
C LYS A 202 2.70 3.03 -2.78
N PRO A 203 1.41 2.70 -2.80
CA PRO A 203 0.36 3.69 -3.00
C PRO A 203 0.31 4.73 -1.86
N LYS A 204 0.75 4.37 -0.64
CA LYS A 204 0.87 5.30 0.48
C LYS A 204 1.98 6.33 0.23
N ILE A 205 3.14 5.90 -0.28
CA ILE A 205 4.22 6.83 -0.67
C ILE A 205 3.75 7.78 -1.79
N ASP A 206 3.00 7.26 -2.77
CA ASP A 206 2.43 8.10 -3.84
C ASP A 206 1.40 9.09 -3.28
N GLY A 207 0.61 8.69 -2.28
CA GLY A 207 -0.28 9.57 -1.50
C GLY A 207 0.49 10.67 -0.76
N LEU A 208 1.57 10.31 -0.06
CA LEU A 208 2.44 11.22 0.66
C LEU A 208 3.09 12.25 -0.27
N PHE A 209 3.51 11.83 -1.46
CA PHE A 209 4.02 12.72 -2.51
C PHE A 209 2.99 13.76 -2.97
N ASN A 210 1.73 13.33 -3.14
CA ASN A 210 0.65 14.24 -3.50
C ASN A 210 0.34 15.25 -2.39
N LEU A 211 0.37 14.82 -1.11
CA LEU A 211 0.24 15.72 0.04
C LEU A 211 1.36 16.74 0.07
N SER A 212 2.61 16.31 -0.12
CA SER A 212 3.78 17.19 -0.17
C SER A 212 3.65 18.28 -1.24
N LYS A 213 3.16 17.93 -2.44
CA LYS A 213 2.88 18.91 -3.52
C LYS A 213 1.77 19.91 -3.17
N LYS A 214 0.71 19.45 -2.51
CA LYS A 214 -0.37 20.34 -2.04
C LYS A 214 0.17 21.32 -0.98
N ILE A 215 0.97 20.82 -0.04
CA ILE A 215 1.64 21.64 0.98
C ILE A 215 2.55 22.67 0.32
N ASP A 216 3.39 22.28 -0.65
CA ASP A 216 4.29 23.18 -1.37
C ASP A 216 3.56 24.27 -2.16
N THR A 217 2.36 23.99 -2.66
CA THR A 217 1.51 24.97 -3.35
C THR A 217 0.98 26.04 -2.40
N ILE A 218 0.66 25.67 -1.16
CA ILE A 218 0.08 26.57 -0.14
C ILE A 218 1.18 27.32 0.64
N ALA A 219 2.28 26.63 0.93
CA ALA A 219 3.41 27.09 1.74
C ALA A 219 4.75 26.80 1.04
N PRO A 220 5.03 27.46 -0.10
CA PRO A 220 6.29 27.26 -0.81
C PRO A 220 7.47 27.75 0.02
N GLY A 221 8.48 26.91 0.23
CA GLY A 221 9.61 27.30 1.06
C GLY A 221 10.65 26.21 1.26
N PRO A 222 11.63 26.46 2.15
CA PRO A 222 12.62 25.44 2.52
C PRO A 222 11.96 24.25 3.25
N ASP A 223 10.94 24.49 4.06
CA ASP A 223 10.26 23.45 4.84
C ASP A 223 9.48 22.50 3.93
N SER A 224 8.72 23.00 2.94
CA SER A 224 8.01 22.15 1.96
C SER A 224 8.98 21.36 1.08
N LYS A 225 10.11 21.96 0.69
CA LYS A 225 11.19 21.26 -0.03
C LYS A 225 11.82 20.15 0.81
N LYS A 226 11.90 20.32 2.12
CA LYS A 226 12.35 19.26 3.03
C LYS A 226 11.37 18.09 3.01
N LEU A 227 10.06 18.34 3.12
CA LEU A 227 9.03 17.29 3.00
C LEU A 227 9.15 16.53 1.68
N ASN A 228 9.33 17.22 0.55
CA ASN A 228 9.53 16.59 -0.75
C ASN A 228 10.75 15.65 -0.76
N ARG A 229 11.87 16.08 -0.16
CA ARG A 229 13.08 15.24 -0.04
C ARG A 229 12.86 14.04 0.87
N ASP A 230 12.12 14.21 1.95
CA ASP A 230 11.80 13.12 2.88
C ASP A 230 10.95 12.06 2.16
N VAL A 231 10.01 12.47 1.30
CA VAL A 231 9.26 11.54 0.42
C VAL A 231 10.18 10.82 -0.58
N GLU A 232 11.11 11.54 -1.22
CA GLU A 232 12.08 10.95 -2.15
C GLU A 232 12.97 9.90 -1.45
N ASN A 233 13.41 10.18 -0.22
CA ASN A 233 14.19 9.24 0.58
C ASN A 233 13.38 7.98 0.89
N LEU A 234 12.12 8.12 1.34
CA LEU A 234 11.24 6.98 1.59
C LEU A 234 10.97 6.14 0.34
N LEU A 235 10.85 6.79 -0.82
CA LEU A 235 10.71 6.09 -2.10
C LEU A 235 11.97 5.29 -2.45
N ASN A 236 13.15 5.87 -2.23
CA ASN A 236 14.42 5.17 -2.47
C ASN A 236 14.57 3.97 -1.53
N ASP A 237 14.28 4.14 -0.24
CA ASP A 237 14.31 3.06 0.75
C ASP A 237 13.35 1.93 0.38
N TYR A 238 12.13 2.29 -0.05
CA TYR A 238 11.16 1.36 -0.59
C TYR A 238 11.70 0.58 -1.79
N ASP A 239 12.28 1.26 -2.78
CA ASP A 239 12.77 0.62 -4.00
C ASP A 239 13.94 -0.35 -3.72
N VAL A 240 14.80 -0.01 -2.76
CA VAL A 240 15.87 -0.90 -2.29
C VAL A 240 15.29 -2.13 -1.61
N LEU A 241 14.38 -1.96 -0.65
CA LEU A 241 13.74 -3.07 0.06
C LEU A 241 12.89 -3.95 -0.87
N ALA A 242 12.19 -3.36 -1.84
CA ALA A 242 11.40 -4.08 -2.83
C ALA A 242 12.25 -5.01 -3.69
N LYS A 243 13.40 -4.50 -4.18
CA LYS A 243 14.36 -5.30 -4.95
C LYS A 243 14.93 -6.44 -4.11
N GLU A 244 15.33 -6.14 -2.88
CA GLU A 244 15.94 -7.11 -1.99
C GLU A 244 14.95 -8.20 -1.58
N LEU A 245 13.71 -7.84 -1.22
CA LEU A 245 12.65 -8.81 -0.90
C LEU A 245 12.30 -9.69 -2.11
N THR A 246 12.26 -9.10 -3.31
CA THR A 246 12.03 -9.87 -4.55
C THR A 246 13.15 -10.86 -4.82
N ASN A 247 14.40 -10.44 -4.64
CA ASN A 247 15.56 -11.31 -4.81
C ASN A 247 15.53 -12.46 -3.78
N GLN A 248 15.33 -12.12 -2.51
CA GLN A 248 15.24 -13.09 -1.42
C GLN A 248 14.13 -14.10 -1.65
N THR A 249 12.94 -13.63 -2.06
CA THR A 249 11.80 -14.50 -2.43
C THR A 249 12.19 -15.51 -3.49
N LYS A 250 12.89 -15.07 -4.55
CA LYS A 250 13.29 -15.96 -5.65
C LYS A 250 14.28 -17.04 -5.20
N ILE A 251 15.26 -16.66 -4.37
CA ILE A 251 16.25 -17.60 -3.84
C ILE A 251 15.55 -18.67 -3.00
N ILE A 252 14.71 -18.22 -2.09
CA ILE A 252 13.87 -19.06 -1.22
C ILE A 252 12.98 -20.01 -2.02
N GLN A 253 12.26 -19.52 -3.03
CA GLN A 253 11.40 -20.34 -3.88
C GLN A 253 12.21 -21.38 -4.66
N THR A 254 13.32 -20.97 -5.26
CA THR A 254 14.21 -21.86 -6.02
C THR A 254 14.78 -22.96 -5.13
N LYS A 255 15.22 -22.62 -3.91
CA LYS A 255 15.71 -23.59 -2.91
C LYS A 255 14.64 -24.62 -2.58
N ASN A 256 13.41 -24.16 -2.27
CA ASN A 256 12.30 -25.04 -1.94
C ASN A 256 11.88 -25.95 -3.10
N ASP A 257 11.79 -25.41 -4.32
CA ASP A 257 11.41 -26.19 -5.50
C ASP A 257 12.42 -27.29 -5.81
N LEU A 258 13.72 -26.96 -5.74
CA LEU A 258 14.79 -27.93 -5.93
C LEU A 258 14.81 -29.00 -4.82
N LYS A 259 14.61 -28.61 -3.55
CA LYS A 259 14.54 -29.55 -2.43
C LYS A 259 13.34 -30.49 -2.57
N ASN A 260 12.18 -29.96 -2.93
CA ASN A 260 10.99 -30.76 -3.21
C ASN A 260 11.18 -31.71 -4.39
N ASN A 261 11.85 -31.26 -5.46
CA ASN A 261 12.17 -32.12 -6.59
C ASN A 261 13.13 -33.24 -6.20
N PHE A 262 14.18 -32.92 -5.45
CA PHE A 262 15.13 -33.90 -4.92
C PHE A 262 14.43 -34.98 -4.08
N GLU A 263 13.60 -34.60 -3.10
CA GLU A 263 12.87 -35.56 -2.27
C GLU A 263 11.92 -36.44 -3.11
N LYS A 264 11.23 -35.86 -4.10
CA LYS A 264 10.38 -36.64 -5.02
C LYS A 264 11.20 -37.66 -5.81
N LEU A 265 12.37 -37.28 -6.33
CA LEU A 265 13.25 -38.17 -7.08
C LEU A 265 13.78 -39.31 -6.21
N ILE A 266 14.23 -39.01 -4.98
CA ILE A 266 14.66 -40.02 -4.01
C ILE A 266 13.52 -41.01 -3.72
N ILE A 267 12.32 -40.52 -3.39
CA ILE A 267 11.16 -41.38 -3.10
C ILE A 267 10.82 -42.25 -4.32
N SER A 268 10.90 -41.70 -5.53
CA SER A 268 10.54 -42.41 -6.76
C SER A 268 11.56 -43.50 -7.08
N ALA A 269 12.85 -43.22 -6.91
CA ALA A 269 13.92 -44.19 -7.06
C ALA A 269 13.84 -45.30 -6.01
N THR A 270 13.62 -44.96 -4.74
CA THR A 270 13.42 -45.95 -3.67
C THR A 270 12.24 -46.87 -3.97
N LYS A 271 11.07 -46.33 -4.34
CA LYS A 271 9.89 -47.13 -4.70
C LYS A 271 10.14 -48.04 -5.90
N MET A 272 10.89 -47.56 -6.90
CA MET A 272 11.26 -48.38 -8.05
C MET A 272 12.11 -49.58 -7.62
N LEU A 273 13.11 -49.37 -6.75
CA LEU A 273 13.94 -50.45 -6.22
C LEU A 273 13.15 -51.41 -5.31
N GLU A 274 12.25 -50.91 -4.46
CA GLU A 274 11.35 -51.73 -3.64
C GLU A 274 10.47 -52.64 -4.50
N ASN A 275 9.92 -52.13 -5.60
CA ASN A 275 9.12 -52.93 -6.53
C ASN A 275 9.94 -54.05 -7.20
N VAL A 276 11.20 -53.77 -7.53
CA VAL A 276 12.12 -54.76 -8.08
C VAL A 276 12.44 -55.81 -7.03
N GLU A 277 12.73 -55.41 -5.80
CA GLU A 277 12.95 -56.33 -4.67
C GLU A 277 11.74 -57.26 -4.46
N GLN A 278 10.53 -56.71 -4.51
CA GLN A 278 9.28 -57.46 -4.43
C GLN A 278 9.15 -58.47 -5.58
N THR A 279 9.54 -58.06 -6.78
CA THR A 279 9.51 -58.91 -7.99
C THR A 279 10.52 -60.05 -7.89
N LEU A 280 11.70 -59.81 -7.33
CA LEU A 280 12.73 -60.84 -7.09
C LEU A 280 12.31 -61.89 -6.05
N LYS A 281 11.40 -61.53 -5.13
CA LYS A 281 10.81 -62.48 -4.17
C LYS A 281 9.84 -63.47 -4.83
N ASN A 282 9.39 -63.21 -6.08
CA ASN A 282 8.50 -64.12 -6.81
C ASN A 282 9.28 -65.30 -7.43
N ASP A 283 8.89 -66.53 -7.09
CA ASP A 283 9.58 -67.75 -7.53
C ASP A 283 9.46 -68.04 -9.04
N ASP A 284 8.46 -67.48 -9.72
CA ASP A 284 8.31 -67.70 -11.17
C ASP A 284 9.33 -66.93 -12.01
N LEU A 285 9.90 -65.83 -11.48
CA LEU A 285 11.00 -65.13 -12.14
C LEU A 285 12.30 -65.93 -12.08
N LYS A 286 12.50 -66.69 -10.99
CA LYS A 286 13.72 -67.49 -10.77
C LYS A 286 13.86 -68.68 -11.72
N LYS A 287 12.84 -68.98 -12.53
CA LYS A 287 12.82 -70.09 -13.48
C LYS A 287 13.13 -69.67 -14.92
N SER A 288 13.24 -68.36 -15.20
CA SER A 288 13.42 -67.85 -16.56
C SER A 288 14.60 -66.88 -16.65
N LYS A 289 15.69 -67.35 -17.25
CA LYS A 289 16.91 -66.56 -17.48
C LYS A 289 16.64 -65.26 -18.25
N GLU A 290 15.88 -65.35 -19.33
CA GLU A 290 15.54 -64.22 -20.20
C GLU A 290 14.79 -63.12 -19.44
N LYS A 291 13.77 -63.49 -18.64
CA LYS A 291 13.01 -62.51 -17.83
C LYS A 291 13.90 -61.81 -16.80
N LEU A 292 14.83 -62.55 -16.19
CA LEU A 292 15.75 -62.00 -15.20
C LEU A 292 16.82 -61.08 -15.83
N GLN A 293 17.28 -61.40 -17.05
CA GLN A 293 18.16 -60.54 -17.84
C GLN A 293 17.46 -59.23 -18.26
N ASN A 294 16.20 -59.32 -18.71
CA ASN A 294 15.43 -58.13 -19.05
C ASN A 294 15.21 -57.24 -17.81
N LEU A 295 14.91 -57.84 -16.65
CA LEU A 295 14.80 -57.10 -15.39
C LEU A 295 16.13 -56.42 -15.00
N ASP A 296 17.27 -57.10 -15.14
CA ASP A 296 18.60 -56.52 -14.89
C ASP A 296 18.84 -55.27 -15.73
N GLU A 297 18.58 -55.37 -17.04
CA GLU A 297 18.78 -54.28 -17.98
C GLU A 297 17.80 -53.12 -17.72
N ASP A 298 16.53 -53.42 -17.46
CA ASP A 298 15.51 -52.42 -17.10
C ASP A 298 15.89 -51.67 -15.82
N VAL A 299 16.36 -52.39 -14.80
CA VAL A 299 16.75 -51.79 -13.52
C VAL A 299 17.95 -50.88 -13.68
N LYS A 300 19.00 -51.34 -14.39
CA LYS A 300 20.20 -50.54 -14.70
C LYS A 300 19.84 -49.28 -15.48
N ASN A 301 19.01 -49.42 -16.52
CA ASN A 301 18.63 -48.30 -17.38
C ASN A 301 17.78 -47.26 -16.63
N ASN A 302 16.78 -47.70 -15.88
CA ASN A 302 15.90 -46.80 -15.13
C ASN A 302 16.64 -46.13 -13.97
N PHE A 303 17.43 -46.88 -13.20
CA PHE A 303 18.22 -46.32 -12.12
C PHE A 303 19.25 -45.31 -12.64
N SER A 304 19.94 -45.61 -13.74
CA SER A 304 20.89 -44.67 -14.35
C SER A 304 20.25 -43.36 -14.76
N LYS A 305 19.01 -43.39 -15.32
CA LYS A 305 18.26 -42.17 -15.66
C LYS A 305 17.90 -41.36 -14.41
N MET A 306 17.30 -42.00 -13.41
CA MET A 306 16.92 -41.34 -12.15
C MET A 306 18.15 -40.76 -11.44
N LYS A 307 19.25 -41.50 -11.41
CA LYS A 307 20.51 -41.08 -10.82
C LYS A 307 21.06 -39.81 -11.49
N ARG A 308 21.05 -39.75 -12.82
CA ARG A 308 21.47 -38.52 -13.55
C ARG A 308 20.60 -37.31 -13.19
N GLU A 309 19.29 -37.50 -13.02
CA GLU A 309 18.38 -36.42 -12.61
C GLU A 309 18.62 -35.97 -11.16
N ILE A 310 18.87 -36.92 -10.26
CA ILE A 310 19.25 -36.66 -8.87
C ILE A 310 20.56 -35.88 -8.82
N ASP A 311 21.60 -36.33 -9.53
CA ASP A 311 22.91 -35.68 -9.57
C ASP A 311 22.81 -34.27 -10.15
N SER A 312 22.05 -34.09 -11.25
CA SER A 312 21.77 -32.77 -11.82
C SER A 312 21.04 -31.84 -10.84
N THR A 313 20.14 -32.37 -10.01
CA THR A 313 19.44 -31.58 -8.98
C THR A 313 20.38 -31.21 -7.84
N ILE A 314 21.25 -32.14 -7.42
CA ILE A 314 22.30 -31.91 -6.42
C ILE A 314 23.27 -30.83 -6.88
N GLU A 315 23.74 -30.86 -8.13
CA GLU A 315 24.66 -29.84 -8.64
C GLU A 315 24.05 -28.44 -8.58
N LYS A 316 22.75 -28.31 -8.83
CA LYS A 316 22.04 -27.02 -8.69
C LYS A 316 21.95 -26.60 -7.23
N LEU A 317 21.62 -27.54 -6.34
CA LEU A 317 21.48 -27.31 -4.91
C LEU A 317 22.79 -26.91 -4.23
N LYS A 318 23.94 -27.43 -4.69
CA LYS A 318 25.29 -27.10 -4.14
C LYS A 318 25.58 -25.61 -4.02
N SER A 319 25.01 -24.79 -4.90
CA SER A 319 25.25 -23.34 -4.90
C SER A 319 24.29 -22.55 -4.00
N ILE A 320 23.30 -23.22 -3.41
CA ILE A 320 22.14 -22.58 -2.73
C ILE A 320 21.95 -23.12 -1.31
N VAL A 321 22.32 -24.37 -1.06
CA VAL A 321 22.23 -25.01 0.25
C VAL A 321 23.58 -25.04 0.95
N ASP A 322 23.57 -25.15 2.27
CA ASP A 322 24.81 -25.21 3.04
C ASP A 322 25.45 -26.61 3.00
N GLU A 323 26.64 -26.71 3.59
CA GLU A 323 27.41 -27.95 3.64
C GLU A 323 26.67 -29.08 4.38
N LYS A 324 25.93 -28.74 5.43
CA LYS A 324 25.18 -29.72 6.24
C LYS A 324 23.98 -30.30 5.48
N GLU A 325 23.18 -29.47 4.80
CA GLU A 325 22.11 -29.95 3.93
C GLU A 325 22.67 -30.79 2.79
N MET A 326 23.82 -30.37 2.22
CA MET A 326 24.51 -31.17 1.21
C MET A 326 24.94 -32.54 1.73
N GLU A 327 25.48 -32.63 2.95
CA GLU A 327 25.83 -33.91 3.58
C GLU A 327 24.62 -34.82 3.76
N GLU A 328 23.49 -34.28 4.23
CA GLU A 328 22.26 -35.05 4.39
C GLU A 328 21.74 -35.58 3.05
N MET A 329 21.72 -34.74 2.02
CA MET A 329 21.31 -35.14 0.67
C MET A 329 22.24 -36.21 0.09
N ASN A 330 23.56 -36.04 0.24
CA ASN A 330 24.55 -37.03 -0.18
C ASN A 330 24.38 -38.36 0.57
N SER A 331 24.06 -38.32 1.87
CA SER A 331 23.76 -39.52 2.66
C SER A 331 22.55 -40.28 2.12
N LYS A 332 21.46 -39.57 1.78
CA LYS A 332 20.28 -40.17 1.15
C LYS A 332 20.62 -40.83 -0.20
N VAL A 333 21.46 -40.18 -1.00
CA VAL A 333 21.92 -40.71 -2.29
C VAL A 333 22.78 -41.96 -2.11
N ASN A 334 23.71 -41.93 -1.16
CA ASN A 334 24.56 -43.09 -0.85
C ASN A 334 23.74 -44.29 -0.38
N ASN A 335 22.73 -44.06 0.47
CA ASN A 335 21.82 -45.12 0.91
C ASN A 335 21.03 -45.72 -0.27
N LEU A 336 20.58 -44.87 -1.20
CA LEU A 336 19.90 -45.30 -2.42
C LEU A 336 20.82 -46.12 -3.33
N GLU A 337 22.08 -45.69 -3.50
CA GLU A 337 23.09 -46.43 -4.28
C GLU A 337 23.44 -47.78 -3.65
N MET A 338 23.55 -47.83 -2.32
CA MET A 338 23.73 -49.09 -1.60
C MET A 338 22.56 -50.04 -1.81
N PHE A 339 21.32 -49.54 -1.74
CA PHE A 339 20.14 -50.36 -2.00
C PHE A 339 20.10 -50.89 -3.44
N TYR A 340 20.41 -50.04 -4.41
CA TYR A 340 20.57 -50.46 -5.81
C TYR A 340 21.64 -51.55 -5.97
N GLY A 341 22.81 -51.37 -5.35
CA GLY A 341 23.89 -52.36 -5.37
C GLY A 341 23.45 -53.72 -4.84
N GLN A 342 22.69 -53.74 -3.74
CA GLN A 342 22.12 -54.98 -3.19
C GLN A 342 21.18 -55.68 -4.15
N ILE A 343 20.33 -54.93 -4.87
CA ILE A 343 19.41 -55.47 -5.88
C ILE A 343 20.18 -56.09 -7.06
N ILE A 344 21.17 -55.39 -7.60
CA ILE A 344 21.99 -55.90 -8.71
C ILE A 344 22.78 -57.15 -8.30
N ASP A 345 23.30 -57.18 -7.07
CA ASP A 345 23.98 -58.37 -6.53
C ASP A 345 23.02 -59.57 -6.41
N GLN A 346 21.78 -59.34 -5.97
CA GLN A 346 20.77 -60.39 -5.90
C GLN A 346 20.41 -60.93 -7.30
N ILE A 347 20.18 -60.05 -8.27
CA ILE A 347 19.91 -60.43 -9.66
C ILE A 347 21.07 -61.25 -10.24
N SER A 348 22.30 -60.78 -10.03
CA SER A 348 23.52 -61.45 -10.52
C SER A 348 23.68 -62.85 -9.93
N LYS A 349 23.43 -63.02 -8.62
CA LYS A 349 23.46 -64.34 -7.96
C LYS A 349 22.43 -65.29 -8.54
N LEU A 350 21.20 -64.83 -8.76
CA LEU A 350 20.13 -65.64 -9.36
C LEU A 350 20.45 -66.01 -10.82
N LEU A 351 21.01 -65.11 -11.62
CA LEU A 351 21.45 -65.40 -13.00
C LEU A 351 22.54 -66.48 -13.06
N ILE A 352 23.50 -66.45 -12.12
CA ILE A 352 24.54 -67.47 -11.99
C ILE A 352 23.92 -68.83 -11.62
N GLU A 353 22.98 -68.85 -10.67
CA GLU A 353 22.30 -70.07 -10.25
C GLU A 353 21.48 -70.70 -11.38
N ILE A 354 20.71 -69.90 -12.12
CA ILE A 354 19.95 -70.37 -13.28
C ILE A 354 20.90 -70.92 -14.35
N SER A 355 22.03 -70.25 -14.62
CA SER A 355 22.99 -70.73 -15.63
C SER A 355 23.62 -72.08 -15.25
N LYS A 356 23.91 -72.29 -13.96
CA LYS A 356 24.36 -73.61 -13.47
C LYS A 356 23.29 -74.68 -13.62
N ASN A 357 22.03 -74.34 -13.36
CA ASN A 357 20.92 -75.26 -13.56
C ASN A 357 20.71 -75.61 -15.03
N ASP A 358 20.85 -74.63 -15.95
CA ASP A 358 20.79 -74.86 -17.39
C ASP A 358 21.88 -75.84 -17.85
N GLU A 359 23.11 -75.72 -17.32
CA GLU A 359 24.22 -76.65 -17.59
C GLU A 359 23.91 -78.08 -17.09
N ILE A 360 23.35 -78.21 -15.88
CA ILE A 360 22.93 -79.51 -15.33
C ILE A 360 21.82 -80.13 -16.18
N VAL A 361 20.81 -79.34 -16.57
CA VAL A 361 19.71 -79.79 -17.43
C VAL A 361 20.24 -80.23 -18.79
N THR A 362 21.13 -79.45 -19.41
CA THR A 362 21.76 -79.79 -20.69
C THR A 362 22.54 -81.10 -20.57
N SER A 363 23.39 -81.26 -19.55
CA SER A 363 24.13 -82.51 -19.31
C SER A 363 23.20 -83.71 -19.05
N THR A 364 22.07 -83.49 -18.37
CA THR A 364 21.07 -84.54 -18.13
C THR A 364 20.33 -84.92 -19.40
N MET A 365 20.01 -83.94 -20.27
CA MET A 365 19.41 -84.18 -21.58
C MET A 365 20.35 -84.96 -22.49
N GLU A 366 21.64 -84.63 -22.50
CA GLU A 366 22.67 -85.39 -23.22
C GLU A 366 22.73 -86.85 -22.74
N LYS A 367 22.83 -87.07 -21.42
CA LYS A 367 22.81 -88.43 -20.85
C LYS A 367 21.53 -89.20 -21.19
N ASN A 368 20.38 -88.54 -21.17
CA ASN A 368 19.10 -89.16 -21.54
C ASN A 368 19.06 -89.51 -23.03
N TYR A 369 19.66 -88.68 -23.89
CA TYR A 369 19.77 -88.96 -25.32
C TYR A 369 20.68 -90.18 -25.56
N ASP A 370 21.82 -90.25 -24.88
CA ASP A 370 22.73 -91.39 -24.93
C ASP A 370 22.04 -92.68 -24.45
N LEU A 371 21.36 -92.63 -23.30
CA LEU A 371 20.58 -93.76 -22.78
C LEU A 371 19.47 -94.19 -23.74
N LYS A 372 18.79 -93.24 -24.38
CA LYS A 372 17.77 -93.54 -25.37
C LYS A 372 18.37 -94.29 -26.57
N ASN A 373 19.52 -93.84 -27.08
CA ASN A 373 20.22 -94.52 -28.17
C ASN A 373 20.69 -95.93 -27.77
N GLU A 374 21.16 -96.11 -26.52
CA GLU A 374 21.50 -97.43 -25.99
C GLU A 374 20.28 -98.36 -25.92
N ILE A 375 19.14 -97.85 -25.45
CA ILE A 375 17.88 -98.62 -25.41
C ILE A 375 17.43 -99.01 -26.82
N GLU A 376 17.51 -98.09 -27.79
CA GLU A 376 17.18 -98.38 -29.19
C GLU A 376 18.09 -99.47 -29.76
N ASN A 377 19.41 -99.39 -29.53
CA ASN A 377 20.38 -100.40 -29.95
C ASN A 377 20.14 -101.78 -29.29
N ILE A 378 19.83 -101.82 -27.99
CA ILE A 378 19.43 -103.06 -27.31
C ILE A 378 18.13 -103.61 -27.92
N GLY A 379 17.17 -102.74 -28.24
CA GLY A 379 15.93 -103.11 -28.93
C GLY A 379 16.19 -103.77 -30.29
N GLU A 380 17.10 -103.21 -31.09
CA GLU A 380 17.55 -103.80 -32.36
C GLU A 380 18.22 -105.16 -32.15
N GLN A 381 19.12 -105.28 -31.17
CA GLN A 381 19.76 -106.57 -30.83
C GLN A 381 18.74 -107.63 -30.38
N ILE A 382 17.69 -107.25 -29.66
CA ILE A 382 16.61 -108.17 -29.28
C ILE A 382 15.79 -108.60 -30.50
N LEU A 383 15.52 -107.69 -31.45
CA LEU A 383 14.85 -108.03 -32.72
C LEU A 383 15.70 -109.01 -33.55
N ASP A 384 17.02 -108.80 -33.61
CA ASP A 384 17.95 -109.72 -34.25
C ASP A 384 17.97 -111.08 -33.55
N LEU A 385 17.96 -111.14 -32.21
CA LEU A 385 17.89 -112.40 -31.46
C LEU A 385 16.54 -113.12 -31.63
N GLN A 386 15.43 -112.39 -31.82
CA GLN A 386 14.13 -112.99 -32.18
C GLN A 386 14.14 -113.63 -33.57
N SER A 387 15.01 -113.17 -34.49
CA SER A 387 15.20 -113.82 -35.79
C SER A 387 15.97 -115.14 -35.70
N ILE A 388 16.84 -115.29 -34.69
CA ILE A 388 17.60 -116.52 -34.40
C ILE A 388 16.74 -117.55 -33.65
N GLY A 389 15.77 -117.10 -32.84
CA GLY A 389 14.86 -117.98 -32.11
C GLY A 389 13.79 -118.71 -32.95
N ARG A 390 13.69 -118.44 -34.26
CA ARG A 390 12.73 -119.13 -35.15
C ARG A 390 13.23 -120.44 -35.76
N ASP A 391 14.44 -120.89 -35.43
CA ASP A 391 15.01 -122.17 -35.89
C ASP A 391 15.05 -123.27 -34.80
N MET A 392 14.25 -123.17 -33.74
CA MET A 392 13.98 -124.32 -32.85
C MET A 392 12.83 -125.22 -33.34
N ASN A 393 12.73 -125.40 -34.67
CA ASN A 393 12.01 -126.52 -35.28
C ASN A 393 12.97 -127.51 -35.98
N GLU A 394 14.28 -127.33 -35.86
CA GLU A 394 15.29 -128.33 -36.25
C GLU A 394 16.27 -128.61 -35.10
N LEU A 395 15.79 -129.30 -34.05
CA LEU A 395 16.59 -130.22 -33.22
C LEU A 395 15.70 -131.06 -32.29
#